data_AF-A0A7J3VNV5-F1
#
_entry.id   AF-A0A7J3VNV5-F1
#
_cell.length_a   1.000
_cell.length_b   1.000
_cell.length_c   1.000
_cell.angle_alpha   90.00
_cell.angle_beta   90.00
_cell.angle_gamma   90.00
#
_symmetry.space_group_name_H-M   'P 1'
#
loop_
_entity.id
_entity.type
_entity.pdbx_description
1 polymer ?
#
loop_
_entity_poly.entity_id
_entity_poly.type
_entity_poly.pdbx_seq_one_letter_code
_entity_poly.pdbx_strand_id
1 'polypeptide(L)'
;IIQLTDARPDSGGLSGATLQEGKSWGKVKTSHANIVTVYGDASITFPLLCLYAIAKHEPRRHKRLYSRLAEYYNKLKKEYEMYVVRDERARSTD
;
A
#
# COMPACT_ATOMS: atom_id res chain seq x y z
N ILE A 1 10.20 -0.91 -0.50
CA ILE A 1 9.53 -1.48 0.70
C ILE A 1 10.57 -1.50 1.81
N ILE A 2 10.18 -1.05 3.01
CA ILE A 2 11.02 -1.13 4.21
C ILE A 2 10.27 -2.03 5.19
N GLN A 3 10.89 -3.14 5.60
CA GLN A 3 10.38 -4.02 6.65
C GLN A 3 11.23 -3.80 7.90
N LEU A 4 10.57 -3.46 9.01
CA LEU A 4 11.18 -3.40 10.34
C LEU A 4 10.68 -4.63 11.09
N THR A 5 11.59 -5.52 11.48
CA THR A 5 11.21 -6.77 12.16
C THR A 5 12.34 -7.24 13.07
N ASP A 6 12.01 -7.81 14.21
CA ASP A 6 12.95 -8.59 15.03
C ASP A 6 12.91 -10.09 14.67
N ALA A 7 11.91 -10.51 13.90
CA ALA A 7 11.72 -11.89 13.51
C ALA A 7 12.75 -12.31 12.47
N ARG A 8 13.46 -13.38 12.79
CA ARG A 8 14.43 -13.98 11.89
C ARG A 8 13.75 -14.87 10.84
N PRO A 9 14.29 -14.93 9.61
CA PRO A 9 13.70 -15.68 8.50
C PRO A 9 13.80 -17.21 8.67
N ASP A 10 14.70 -17.69 9.52
CA ASP A 10 14.92 -19.12 9.82
C ASP A 10 13.70 -19.79 10.48
N SER A 11 12.90 -19.02 11.22
CA SER A 11 11.68 -19.50 11.88
C SER A 11 10.58 -19.96 10.92
N GLY A 12 10.66 -19.59 9.63
CA GLY A 12 9.63 -19.90 8.62
C GLY A 12 8.27 -19.22 8.87
N GLY A 13 8.19 -18.30 9.85
CA GLY A 13 6.98 -17.56 10.16
C GLY A 13 6.77 -16.36 9.22
N LEU A 14 5.50 -16.00 8.99
CA LEU A 14 5.14 -14.87 8.12
C LEU A 14 5.76 -13.53 8.57
N SER A 15 6.02 -13.36 9.87
CA SER A 15 6.62 -12.15 10.44
C SER A 15 8.10 -11.96 10.07
N GLY A 16 8.81 -13.07 9.83
CA GLY A 16 10.22 -13.09 9.41
C GLY A 16 10.38 -13.37 7.91
N ALA A 17 9.29 -13.62 7.19
CA ALA A 17 9.31 -13.94 5.77
C ALA A 17 10.07 -12.87 4.97
N THR A 18 10.94 -13.32 4.08
CA THR A 18 11.76 -12.39 3.31
C THR A 18 10.89 -11.63 2.32
N LEU A 19 11.25 -10.38 2.04
CA LEU A 19 10.54 -9.59 1.04
C LEU A 19 10.67 -10.19 -0.38
N GLN A 20 11.62 -11.10 -0.61
CA GLN A 20 11.72 -11.88 -1.86
C GLN A 20 10.66 -12.98 -1.93
N GLU A 21 10.37 -13.66 -0.82
CA GLU A 21 9.26 -14.60 -0.73
C GLU A 21 7.93 -13.88 -1.01
N GLY A 22 7.70 -12.69 -0.45
CA GLY A 22 6.51 -11.89 -0.76
C GLY A 22 6.33 -11.55 -2.27
N LYS A 23 7.41 -11.56 -3.06
CA LYS A 23 7.33 -11.39 -4.52
C LYS A 23 6.87 -12.64 -5.25
N SER A 24 7.29 -13.84 -4.82
CA SER A 24 6.90 -15.08 -5.52
C SER A 24 5.39 -15.27 -5.53
N TRP A 25 4.72 -14.76 -4.49
CA TRP A 25 3.27 -14.76 -4.35
C TRP A 25 2.55 -13.60 -5.09
N GLY A 26 3.28 -12.73 -5.80
CA GLY A 26 2.70 -11.60 -6.54
C GLY A 26 2.18 -10.44 -5.67
N LYS A 27 2.38 -10.47 -4.35
CA LYS A 27 1.94 -9.41 -3.42
C LYS A 27 2.74 -8.12 -3.60
N VAL A 28 3.99 -8.23 -4.05
CA VAL A 28 4.88 -7.10 -4.34
C VAL A 28 5.00 -6.93 -5.86
N LYS A 29 4.24 -5.98 -6.42
CA LYS A 29 4.16 -5.75 -7.89
C LYS A 29 5.40 -5.12 -8.52
N THR A 30 6.32 -4.57 -7.74
CA THR A 30 7.47 -3.82 -8.27
C THR A 30 8.62 -3.87 -7.29
N SER A 31 9.76 -4.46 -7.65
CA SER A 31 10.99 -4.35 -6.84
C SER A 31 12.19 -5.09 -7.44
N HIS A 32 12.82 -4.50 -8.45
CA HIS A 32 14.24 -4.79 -8.71
C HIS A 32 15.16 -3.91 -7.85
N ALA A 33 14.63 -2.83 -7.24
CA ALA A 33 15.37 -1.91 -6.38
C ALA A 33 14.55 -1.49 -5.14
N ASN A 34 15.22 -0.96 -4.11
CA ASN A 34 14.64 -0.33 -2.93
C ASN A 34 13.80 -1.24 -2.01
N ILE A 35 14.27 -2.47 -1.80
CA ILE A 35 13.78 -3.38 -0.76
C ILE A 35 14.83 -3.48 0.33
N VAL A 36 14.46 -3.17 1.56
CA VAL A 36 15.34 -3.25 2.72
C VAL A 36 14.59 -3.88 3.89
N THR A 37 15.25 -4.82 4.56
CA THR A 37 14.81 -5.38 5.84
C THR A 37 15.78 -4.90 6.92
N VAL A 38 15.24 -4.29 7.97
CA VAL A 38 15.99 -3.84 9.16
C VAL A 38 15.65 -4.78 10.29
N TYR A 39 16.66 -5.47 10.81
CA TYR A 39 16.51 -6.36 11.96
C TYR A 39 16.63 -5.56 13.25
N GLY A 40 15.52 -5.38 13.97
CA GLY A 40 15.47 -4.64 15.21
C GLY A 40 14.06 -4.27 15.66
N ASP A 41 13.93 -3.89 16.93
CA ASP A 41 12.65 -3.50 17.52
C ASP A 41 12.08 -2.23 16.86
N ALA A 42 10.77 -2.26 16.57
CA ALA A 42 10.05 -1.13 15.97
C ALA A 42 10.08 0.13 16.84
N SER A 43 10.09 -0.02 18.17
CA SER A 43 10.16 1.11 19.12
C SER A 43 11.43 1.94 18.98
N ILE A 44 12.52 1.35 18.46
CA ILE A 44 13.80 2.04 18.22
C ILE A 44 13.93 2.44 16.75
N THR A 45 13.67 1.49 15.84
CA THR A 45 13.93 1.68 14.40
C THR A 45 12.94 2.65 13.75
N PHE A 46 11.67 2.66 14.18
CA PHE A 46 10.65 3.51 13.58
C PHE A 46 10.84 5.00 13.90
N PRO A 47 11.09 5.44 15.14
CA PRO A 47 11.34 6.85 15.43
C PRO A 47 12.56 7.42 14.69
N LEU A 48 13.64 6.64 14.55
CA LEU A 48 14.84 7.07 13.80
C LEU A 48 14.53 7.29 12.31
N LEU A 49 13.78 6.38 11.70
CA LEU A 49 13.32 6.51 10.31
C LEU A 49 12.43 7.75 10.14
N CYS A 50 11.48 7.97 11.05
CA CYS A 50 10.61 9.14 11.04
C CYS A 50 11.41 10.44 11.18
N LEU A 51 12.35 10.51 12.12
CA LEU A 51 13.22 11.67 12.32
C LEU A 51 13.99 12.00 11.05
N TYR A 52 14.63 11.00 10.43
CA TYR A 52 15.35 11.20 9.17
C TYR A 52 14.43 11.71 8.06
N ALA A 53 13.25 11.10 7.89
CA ALA A 53 12.31 11.48 6.86
C ALA A 53 11.79 12.92 7.05
N ILE A 54 11.48 13.33 8.28
CA ILE A 54 11.03 14.68 8.61
C ILE A 54 12.16 15.70 8.44
N ALA A 55 13.39 15.36 8.86
CA ALA A 55 14.52 16.27 8.78
C ALA A 55 15.03 16.51 7.35
N LYS A 56 14.83 15.55 6.44
CA LYS A 56 15.32 15.61 5.06
C LYS A 56 14.27 16.02 4.03
N HIS A 57 12.98 15.97 4.36
CA HIS A 57 11.91 16.19 3.39
C HIS A 57 11.03 17.38 3.79
N GLU A 58 10.76 18.27 2.84
CA GLU A 58 9.85 19.39 3.04
C GLU A 58 8.43 18.94 3.38
N PRO A 59 7.65 19.71 4.18
CA PRO A 59 6.26 19.38 4.45
C PRO A 59 5.45 19.15 3.17
N ARG A 60 4.76 18.02 3.08
CA ARG A 60 3.92 17.71 1.91
C ARG A 60 2.72 18.66 1.86
N ARG A 61 2.44 19.22 0.69
CA ARG A 61 1.24 20.04 0.48
C ARG A 61 -0.02 19.25 0.84
N HIS A 62 -0.86 19.82 1.71
CA HIS A 62 -2.15 19.23 2.06
C HIS A 62 -3.04 19.08 0.82
N LYS A 63 -3.53 17.86 0.58
CA LYS A 63 -4.39 17.55 -0.57
C LYS A 63 -5.82 18.08 -0.46
N ARG A 64 -6.25 18.52 0.74
CA ARG A 64 -7.61 19.03 1.04
C ARG A 64 -8.73 18.16 0.45
N LEU A 65 -8.63 16.83 0.59
CA LEU A 65 -9.52 15.88 -0.10
C LEU A 65 -10.99 16.02 0.31
N TYR A 66 -11.27 16.51 1.51
CA TYR A 66 -12.64 16.68 2.01
C TYR A 66 -13.45 17.66 1.15
N SER A 67 -12.84 18.73 0.64
CA SER A 67 -13.53 19.68 -0.25
C SER A 67 -13.89 19.06 -1.60
N ARG A 68 -13.29 17.91 -1.96
CA ARG A 68 -13.54 17.16 -3.20
C ARG A 68 -14.45 15.95 -2.99
N LEU A 69 -15.03 15.79 -1.79
CA LEU A 69 -15.83 14.60 -1.47
C LEU A 69 -17.00 14.40 -2.43
N ALA A 70 -17.73 15.48 -2.77
CA ALA A 70 -18.85 15.42 -3.70
C ALA A 70 -18.42 14.99 -5.11
N GLU A 71 -17.27 15.49 -5.58
CA GLU A 71 -16.68 15.10 -6.87
C GLU A 71 -16.40 13.58 -6.90
N TYR A 72 -15.77 13.06 -5.83
CA TYR A 72 -15.46 11.63 -5.73
C TYR A 72 -16.71 10.76 -5.62
N TYR A 73 -17.70 11.21 -4.84
CA TYR A 73 -18.97 10.52 -4.72
C TYR A 73 -19.70 10.45 -6.07
N ASN A 74 -19.78 11.56 -6.79
CA ASN A 74 -20.44 11.60 -8.09
C ASN A 74 -19.71 10.72 -9.13
N LYS A 75 -18.37 10.71 -9.09
CA LYS A 75 -17.58 9.82 -9.94
C LYS A 75 -17.88 8.35 -9.64
N LEU A 76 -17.87 7.98 -8.36
CA LEU A 76 -18.18 6.61 -7.92
C LEU A 76 -19.60 6.20 -8.31
N LYS A 77 -20.58 7.08 -8.06
CA LYS A 77 -21.99 6.86 -8.42
C LYS A 77 -22.15 6.60 -9.92
N LYS A 78 -21.53 7.45 -10.75
CA LYS A 78 -21.56 7.30 -12.21
C LYS A 78 -20.93 5.98 -12.67
N GLU A 79 -19.77 5.61 -12.11
CA GLU A 79 -19.11 4.33 -12.45
C GLU A 79 -19.99 3.13 -12.06
N TYR A 80 -20.67 3.20 -10.91
CA TYR A 80 -21.60 2.16 -10.46
C TYR A 80 -22.83 2.06 -11.38
N GLU A 81 -23.47 3.18 -11.70
CA GLU A 81 -24.62 3.20 -12.63
C GLU A 81 -24.25 2.62 -14.00
N MET A 82 -23.06 2.98 -14.52
CA MET A 82 -22.55 2.42 -15.78
C MET A 82 -22.27 0.92 -15.69
N TYR A 83 -21.78 0.44 -14.56
CA TYR A 83 -21.58 -0.99 -14.32
C TYR A 83 -22.92 -1.74 -14.32
N VAL A 84 -23.92 -1.25 -13.59
CA VAL A 84 -25.27 -1.85 -13.52
C VAL A 84 -25.88 -1.97 -14.93
N VAL A 85 -25.84 -0.89 -15.72
CA VAL A 85 -26.38 -0.90 -17.09
C VAL A 85 -25.66 -1.91 -17.99
N ARG A 86 -24.34 -2.07 -17.84
CA ARG A 86 -23.56 -3.05 -18.62
C ARG A 86 -23.89 -4.47 -18.23
N ASP A 87 -24.03 -4.73 -16.93
CA ASP A 87 -24.34 -6.03 -16.38
C ASP A 87 -25.76 -6.49 -16.76
N GLU A 88 -26.74 -5.59 -16.71
CA GLU A 88 -28.11 -5.84 -17.18
C GLU A 88 -28.16 -6.13 -18.68
N ARG A 89 -27.39 -5.39 -19.50
CA ARG A 89 -27.28 -5.67 -20.93
C ARG A 89 -26.67 -7.05 -21.21
N ALA A 90 -25.59 -7.40 -20.52
CA ALA A 90 -24.95 -8.70 -20.67
C ALA A 90 -25.93 -9.85 -20.35
N ARG A 91 -26.71 -9.71 -19.27
CA ARG A 91 -27.76 -10.67 -18.86
C ARG A 91 -28.97 -10.74 -19.81
N SER A 92 -29.17 -9.74 -20.67
CA SER A 92 -30.30 -9.71 -21.64
C SER A 92 -29.95 -10.31 -23.00
N THR A 93 -28.66 -10.54 -23.26
CA THR A 93 -28.13 -11.12 -24.51
C THR A 93 -27.81 -12.62 -24.42
N ASP A 94 -27.98 -13.22 -23.24
CA ASP A 94 -27.98 -14.66 -22.97
C ASP A 94 -29.42 -15.21 -22.98
#